data_AF-A0A9P6QNV4-F1
#
_entry.id   AF-A0A9P6QNV4-F1
#
_cell.length_a   1.000
_cell.length_b   1.000
_cell.length_c   1.000
_cell.angle_alpha   90.00
_cell.angle_beta   90.00
_cell.angle_gamma   90.00
#
_symmetry.space_group_name_H-M   'P 1'
#
loop_
_entity.id
_entity.type
_entity.pdbx_description
1 polymer ?
#
loop_
_entity_poly.entity_id
_entity_poly.type
_entity_poly.pdbx_seq_one_letter_code
_entity_poly.pdbx_strand_id
1 'polypeptide(L)'
;VLKEYASVAAISSSGSQVVVGSARETVHGIPFQVFQLHPQSLKDKDVYPPATLTRVPHICPDLTSYYGQGMFHRINPTSNDQKDERFLAYNGITLEVYDIESWCRIYRLELGYQRGEEFTHSISQSLHGRYFCWNGFKGIISIWDIETGRIASNIYVEEDRAATYAVLSPYEDKVAIAVKATIQVFDT
;
A
#
# COMPACT_ATOMS: atom_id res chain seq x y z
N VAL A 1 -13.40 -22.89 17.19
CA VAL A 1 -12.23 -22.03 17.51
C VAL A 1 -12.13 -21.01 16.40
N LEU A 2 -12.54 -19.77 16.65
CA LEU A 2 -12.52 -18.69 15.65
C LEU A 2 -11.07 -18.23 15.50
N LYS A 3 -10.54 -18.26 14.28
CA LYS A 3 -9.16 -17.81 13.98
C LYS A 3 -9.19 -16.28 13.81
N GLU A 4 -8.49 -15.57 14.68
CA GLU A 4 -8.23 -14.15 14.51
C GLU A 4 -7.15 -13.98 13.43
N TYR A 5 -7.42 -13.17 12.41
CA TYR A 5 -6.39 -12.71 11.48
C TYR A 5 -6.28 -11.19 11.60
N ALA A 6 -5.23 -10.71 12.27
CA ALA A 6 -4.79 -9.32 12.08
C ALA A 6 -4.40 -9.18 10.60
N SER A 7 -5.04 -8.28 9.86
CA SER A 7 -4.93 -8.28 8.39
C SER A 7 -4.00 -7.18 7.88
N VAL A 8 -3.85 -6.07 8.62
CA VAL A 8 -2.90 -4.99 8.28
C VAL A 8 -2.32 -4.37 9.54
N ALA A 9 -1.00 -4.29 9.60
CA ALA A 9 -0.28 -3.37 10.49
C ALA A 9 0.76 -2.62 9.64
N ALA A 10 0.71 -1.29 9.66
CA ALA A 10 1.66 -0.45 8.94
C ALA A 10 2.14 0.68 9.84
N ILE A 11 3.38 1.12 9.64
CA ILE A 11 3.98 2.22 10.38
C ILE A 11 4.43 3.29 9.39
N SER A 12 4.13 4.55 9.69
CA SER A 12 4.63 5.70 8.92
C SER A 12 6.14 5.68 8.89
N SER A 13 6.74 6.22 7.85
CA SER A 13 8.19 6.27 7.70
C SER A 13 8.91 7.09 8.78
N SER A 14 8.20 7.99 9.47
CA SER A 14 8.72 8.70 10.66
C SER A 14 8.67 7.88 11.95
N GLY A 15 8.03 6.70 11.93
CA GLY A 15 7.72 5.91 13.12
C GLY A 15 6.62 6.50 14.01
N SER A 16 6.04 7.65 13.65
CA SER A 16 5.14 8.40 14.53
C SER A 16 3.68 7.96 14.45
N GLN A 17 3.26 7.30 13.38
CA GLN A 17 1.90 6.79 13.21
C GLN A 17 1.90 5.29 12.93
N VAL A 18 0.95 4.58 13.53
CA VAL A 18 0.72 3.15 13.31
C VAL A 18 -0.72 2.95 12.90
N VAL A 19 -0.93 2.27 11.78
CA VAL A 19 -2.24 1.80 11.32
C VAL A 19 -2.42 0.35 11.72
N VAL A 20 -3.59 0.02 12.25
CA VAL A 20 -4.00 -1.35 12.54
C VAL A 20 -5.40 -1.61 11.96
N GLY A 21 -5.51 -2.68 11.17
CA GLY A 21 -6.75 -3.23 10.64
C GLY A 21 -6.92 -4.70 11.05
N SER A 22 -8.07 -5.03 11.66
CA SER A 22 -8.42 -6.40 12.06
C SER A 22 -9.67 -6.87 11.32
N ALA A 23 -9.63 -8.05 10.74
CA ALA A 23 -10.83 -8.73 10.28
C ALA A 23 -11.47 -9.49 11.45
N ARG A 24 -12.69 -9.15 11.83
CA ARG A 24 -13.58 -10.07 12.59
C ARG A 24 -14.73 -10.47 11.68
N GLU A 25 -15.00 -11.77 11.58
CA GLU A 25 -16.13 -12.32 10.80
C GLU A 25 -17.49 -12.03 11.46
N THR A 26 -17.54 -11.69 12.75
CA THR A 26 -18.82 -11.42 13.42
C THR A 26 -19.17 -9.94 13.36
N VAL A 27 -20.13 -9.66 12.47
CA VAL A 27 -21.12 -8.58 12.45
C VAL A 27 -20.86 -7.47 13.48
N HIS A 28 -20.62 -6.25 12.95
CA HIS A 28 -20.20 -5.02 13.63
C HIS A 28 -18.67 -4.85 13.67
N GLY A 29 -18.15 -4.45 12.50
CA GLY A 29 -16.74 -4.43 12.13
C GLY A 29 -15.79 -3.76 13.12
N ILE A 30 -14.56 -4.27 13.16
CA ILE A 30 -13.45 -3.54 13.74
C ILE A 30 -13.01 -2.50 12.70
N PRO A 31 -13.12 -1.20 13.00
CA PRO A 31 -12.72 -0.16 12.06
C PRO A 31 -11.19 -0.15 11.90
N PHE A 32 -10.75 0.33 10.76
CA PHE A 32 -9.39 0.80 10.56
C PHE A 32 -9.04 1.84 11.64
N GLN A 33 -7.96 1.63 12.40
CA GLN A 33 -7.54 2.52 13.48
C GLN A 33 -6.12 3.02 13.24
N VAL A 34 -5.89 4.30 13.47
CA VAL A 34 -4.55 4.89 13.51
C VAL A 34 -4.26 5.28 14.94
N PHE A 35 -3.01 5.04 15.32
CA PHE A 35 -2.43 5.39 16.59
C PHE A 35 -1.26 6.32 16.35
N GLN A 36 -1.17 7.37 17.15
CA GLN A 36 0.01 8.20 17.26
C GLN A 36 0.95 7.60 18.30
N LEU A 37 2.19 7.38 17.92
CA LEU A 37 3.29 7.02 18.78
C LEU A 37 3.88 8.29 19.40
N HIS A 38 3.88 8.36 20.74
CA HIS A 38 4.56 9.43 21.46
C HIS A 38 5.92 8.93 21.94
N PRO A 39 7.04 9.43 21.40
CA PRO A 39 8.35 9.05 21.89
C PRO A 39 8.52 9.53 23.33
N GLN A 40 8.83 8.62 24.25
CA GLN A 40 9.22 9.01 25.61
C GLN A 40 10.70 9.42 25.62
N SER A 41 11.05 10.46 26.39
CA SER A 41 12.45 10.83 26.58
C SER A 41 13.16 9.69 27.31
N LEU A 42 14.17 9.10 26.67
CA LEU A 42 15.02 8.08 27.28
C LEU A 42 15.78 8.71 28.46
N LYS A 43 15.39 8.35 29.70
CA LYS A 43 16.13 8.76 30.90
C LYS A 43 17.02 7.66 31.47
N ASP A 44 16.79 6.39 31.12
CA ASP A 44 17.62 5.27 31.57
C ASP A 44 17.89 4.27 30.43
N LYS A 45 19.12 3.76 30.38
CA LYS A 45 19.69 3.04 29.23
C LYS A 45 19.23 1.59 29.06
N ASP A 46 18.55 0.99 30.05
CA ASP A 46 18.44 -0.47 30.12
C ASP A 46 17.02 -1.04 30.20
N VAL A 47 15.97 -0.21 30.13
CA VAL A 47 14.59 -0.69 29.98
C VAL A 47 13.88 0.20 28.98
N TYR A 48 13.48 -0.37 27.84
CA TYR A 48 12.61 0.30 26.87
C TYR A 48 11.16 0.06 27.28
N PRO A 49 10.49 0.98 28.01
CA PRO A 49 9.06 0.84 28.21
C PRO A 49 8.36 0.85 26.84
N PRO A 50 7.31 0.05 26.64
CA PRO A 50 6.54 0.11 25.40
C PRO A 50 6.01 1.54 25.22
N ALA A 51 6.31 2.12 24.07
CA ALA A 51 5.84 3.46 23.73
C ALA A 51 4.31 3.52 23.81
N THR A 52 3.80 4.61 24.37
CA THR A 52 2.36 4.78 24.56
C THR A 52 1.73 5.18 23.23
N LEU A 53 0.81 4.34 22.75
CA LEU A 53 0.00 4.62 21.57
C LEU A 53 -1.27 5.35 21.99
N THR A 54 -1.53 6.53 21.43
CA THR A 54 -2.83 7.19 21.57
C THR A 54 -3.61 7.04 20.28
N ARG A 55 -4.84 6.54 20.36
CA ARG A 55 -5.73 6.50 19.21
C ARG A 55 -5.98 7.93 18.69
N VAL A 56 -5.80 8.15 17.40
CA VAL A 56 -6.14 9.43 16.77
C VAL A 56 -7.68 9.51 16.62
N PRO A 57 -8.36 10.51 17.20
CA PRO A 57 -9.81 10.67 17.03
C PRO A 57 -10.12 11.13 15.59
N HIS A 58 -11.16 10.56 14.98
CA HIS A 58 -11.68 10.92 13.63
C HIS A 58 -10.78 10.52 12.45
N ILE A 59 -10.86 9.25 12.03
CA ILE A 59 -10.02 8.76 10.93
C ILE A 59 -10.87 8.12 9.85
N CYS A 60 -10.60 8.51 8.60
CA CYS A 60 -11.12 7.93 7.36
C CYS A 60 -12.58 7.48 7.47
N PRO A 61 -13.57 8.40 7.47
CA PRO A 61 -14.98 8.00 7.37
C PRO A 61 -15.23 7.08 6.16
N ASP A 62 -14.41 7.21 5.11
CA ASP A 62 -14.51 6.42 3.89
C ASP A 62 -13.81 5.05 3.95
N LEU A 63 -12.85 4.82 4.86
CA LEU A 63 -12.10 3.55 4.98
C LEU A 63 -12.68 2.68 6.10
N THR A 64 -14.00 2.50 6.09
CA THR A 64 -14.69 1.65 7.06
C THR A 64 -14.82 0.22 6.53
N SER A 65 -14.61 -0.78 7.39
CA SER A 65 -14.77 -2.20 7.03
C SER A 65 -13.91 -2.69 5.86
N TYR A 66 -12.73 -2.09 5.71
CA TYR A 66 -11.79 -2.44 4.66
C TYR A 66 -11.12 -3.81 4.91
N TYR A 67 -11.14 -4.68 3.89
CA TYR A 67 -10.51 -6.00 3.90
C TYR A 67 -9.47 -6.07 2.78
N GLY A 68 -8.20 -5.88 3.13
CA GLY A 68 -7.11 -5.86 2.16
C GLY A 68 -5.77 -5.53 2.79
N GLN A 69 -4.78 -5.17 1.99
CA GLN A 69 -3.46 -4.73 2.44
C GLN A 69 -3.41 -3.21 2.59
N GLY A 70 -2.64 -2.70 3.54
CA GLY A 70 -2.46 -1.26 3.69
C GLY A 70 -1.05 -0.90 4.08
N MET A 71 -0.53 0.20 3.55
CA MET A 71 0.84 0.63 3.84
C MET A 71 1.02 2.14 3.70
N PHE A 72 1.98 2.66 4.45
CA PHE A 72 2.50 4.01 4.23
C PHE A 72 3.53 3.96 3.10
N HIS A 73 3.47 4.95 2.21
CA HIS A 73 4.33 5.02 1.05
C HIS A 73 4.78 6.46 0.80
N ARG A 74 6.07 6.67 0.58
CA ARG A 74 6.63 7.99 0.25
C ARG A 74 6.59 8.21 -1.25
N ILE A 75 5.89 9.28 -1.65
CA ILE A 75 5.85 9.83 -3.01
C ILE A 75 7.21 10.40 -3.42
N ASN A 76 7.89 11.08 -2.50
CA ASN A 76 9.26 11.52 -2.70
C ASN A 76 10.19 10.72 -1.78
N PRO A 77 10.94 9.73 -2.30
CA PRO A 77 11.77 8.85 -1.49
C PRO A 77 12.96 9.59 -0.84
N THR A 78 13.36 10.72 -1.41
CA THR A 78 14.46 11.56 -0.90
C THR A 78 14.00 12.57 0.14
N SER A 79 12.69 12.77 0.28
CA SER A 79 12.12 13.70 1.25
C SER A 79 11.95 13.05 2.62
N ASN A 80 12.16 13.85 3.66
CA ASN A 80 11.83 13.51 5.04
C ASN A 80 10.54 14.20 5.51
N ASP A 81 9.85 14.91 4.63
CA ASP A 81 8.56 15.53 4.95
C ASP A 81 7.45 14.47 4.94
N GLN A 82 6.66 14.41 6.02
CA GLN A 82 5.48 13.53 6.09
C GLN A 82 4.42 13.91 5.05
N LYS A 83 4.45 15.14 4.54
CA LYS A 83 3.58 15.57 3.44
C LYS A 83 3.79 14.82 2.14
N ASP A 84 4.94 14.17 1.99
CA ASP A 84 5.23 13.32 0.84
C ASP A 84 4.83 11.86 1.10
N GLU A 85 4.23 11.55 2.25
CA GLU A 85 3.76 10.20 2.56
C GLU A 85 2.24 10.09 2.32
N ARG A 86 1.84 8.96 1.76
CA ARG A 86 0.44 8.58 1.55
C ARG A 86 0.17 7.26 2.23
N PHE A 87 -1.07 7.05 2.64
CA PHE A 87 -1.53 5.73 3.01
C PHE A 87 -2.25 5.09 1.81
N LEU A 88 -1.81 3.91 1.43
CA LEU A 88 -2.35 3.12 0.32
C LEU A 88 -3.13 1.95 0.90
N ALA A 89 -4.36 1.74 0.43
CA ALA A 89 -5.20 0.62 0.80
C ALA A 89 -5.64 -0.14 -0.47
N TYR A 90 -5.22 -1.41 -0.61
CA TYR A 90 -5.68 -2.31 -1.67
C TYR A 90 -6.37 -3.62 -1.26
N ASN A 91 -7.60 -3.85 -1.74
CA ASN A 91 -8.43 -5.01 -1.38
C ASN A 91 -8.48 -6.14 -2.43
N GLY A 92 -7.68 -6.10 -3.49
CA GLY A 92 -7.79 -7.07 -4.60
C GLY A 92 -8.35 -6.48 -5.90
N ILE A 93 -9.14 -5.41 -5.81
CA ILE A 93 -9.83 -4.82 -6.97
C ILE A 93 -9.81 -3.29 -6.97
N THR A 94 -9.60 -2.67 -5.82
CA THR A 94 -9.54 -1.22 -5.69
C THR A 94 -8.32 -0.79 -4.92
N LEU A 95 -7.61 0.20 -5.44
CA LEU A 95 -6.59 0.94 -4.71
C LEU A 95 -7.19 2.27 -4.25
N GLU A 96 -7.16 2.53 -2.95
CA GLU A 96 -7.55 3.81 -2.37
C GLU A 96 -6.32 4.49 -1.78
N VAL A 97 -6.21 5.80 -2.02
CA VAL A 97 -5.06 6.61 -1.60
C VAL A 97 -5.55 7.70 -0.68
N TYR A 98 -4.85 7.84 0.46
CA TYR A 98 -5.21 8.74 1.53
C TYR A 98 -4.07 9.69 1.84
N ASP A 99 -4.44 10.93 2.13
CA ASP A 99 -3.57 11.88 2.80
C ASP A 99 -3.46 11.51 4.28
N ILE A 100 -2.26 11.49 4.84
CA ILE A 100 -2.05 11.00 6.23
C ILE A 100 -2.14 12.11 7.29
N GLU A 101 -2.19 13.38 6.88
CA GLU A 101 -2.43 14.51 7.79
C GLU A 101 -3.94 14.63 8.09
N SER A 102 -4.75 14.63 7.04
CA SER A 102 -6.21 14.77 7.11
C SER A 102 -6.96 13.45 7.17
N TRP A 103 -6.34 12.34 6.76
CA TRP A 103 -7.00 11.04 6.56
C TRP A 103 -8.22 11.13 5.63
N CYS A 104 -8.20 12.09 4.69
CA CYS A 104 -9.17 12.16 3.61
C CYS A 104 -8.71 11.29 2.43
N ARG A 105 -9.67 10.58 1.81
CA ARG A 105 -9.40 9.85 0.57
C ARG A 105 -9.12 10.87 -0.53
N ILE A 106 -7.94 10.79 -1.13
CA ILE A 106 -7.55 11.60 -2.28
C ILE A 106 -8.27 11.06 -3.51
N TYR A 107 -8.16 9.76 -3.76
CA TYR A 107 -8.90 9.09 -4.83
C TYR A 107 -9.05 7.58 -4.58
N ARG A 108 -9.87 6.96 -5.43
CA ARG A 108 -10.07 5.52 -5.55
C ARG A 108 -9.89 5.11 -7.01
N LEU A 109 -9.09 4.08 -7.24
CA LEU A 109 -8.91 3.46 -8.54
C LEU A 109 -9.53 2.08 -8.53
N GLU A 110 -10.39 1.81 -9.51
CA GLU A 110 -10.88 0.47 -9.79
C GLU A 110 -9.92 -0.19 -10.76
N LEU A 111 -9.14 -1.12 -10.24
CA LEU A 111 -8.18 -1.91 -11.00
C LEU A 111 -9.01 -3.00 -11.67
N GLY A 112 -9.30 -2.82 -12.96
CA GLY A 112 -10.40 -3.43 -13.74
C GLY A 112 -10.45 -4.96 -13.81
N TYR A 113 -10.57 -5.63 -12.68
CA TYR A 113 -10.64 -7.07 -12.58
C TYR A 113 -12.00 -7.59 -13.06
N GLN A 114 -11.97 -8.58 -13.95
CA GLN A 114 -13.17 -9.34 -14.27
C GLN A 114 -13.41 -10.39 -13.20
N ARG A 115 -14.54 -10.25 -12.50
CA ARG A 115 -15.03 -11.17 -11.47
C ARG A 115 -15.07 -12.60 -12.02
N GLY A 116 -14.23 -13.50 -11.51
CA GLY A 116 -14.33 -14.94 -11.81
C GLY A 116 -13.03 -15.67 -12.19
N GLU A 117 -11.91 -14.96 -12.40
CA GLU A 117 -10.61 -15.65 -12.43
C GLU A 117 -10.06 -15.75 -10.99
N GLU A 118 -9.39 -16.84 -10.64
CA GLU A 118 -8.65 -16.97 -9.39
C GLU A 118 -7.20 -16.58 -9.68
N PHE A 119 -6.78 -15.38 -9.27
CA PHE A 119 -5.37 -15.03 -9.27
C PHE A 119 -4.97 -14.25 -8.02
N THR A 120 -3.68 -14.40 -7.72
CA THR A 120 -3.01 -14.39 -6.43
C THR A 120 -2.91 -13.03 -5.76
N HIS A 121 -3.02 -13.08 -4.43
CA HIS A 121 -3.10 -11.99 -3.45
C HIS A 121 -1.83 -11.13 -3.26
N SER A 122 -1.24 -10.59 -4.32
CA SER A 122 -0.04 -9.75 -4.15
C SER A 122 -0.14 -8.49 -4.99
N ILE A 123 -0.58 -7.40 -4.36
CA ILE A 123 -0.36 -6.05 -4.91
C ILE A 123 0.95 -5.42 -4.47
N SER A 124 1.74 -6.08 -3.66
CA SER A 124 3.16 -5.86 -3.81
C SER A 124 3.50 -6.31 -5.24
N GLN A 125 4.19 -5.52 -6.06
CA GLN A 125 5.62 -5.65 -5.88
C GLN A 125 6.53 -4.53 -6.38
N SER A 126 6.05 -3.32 -6.65
CA SER A 126 6.90 -2.17 -6.34
C SER A 126 6.13 -0.88 -6.31
N LEU A 127 6.15 -0.31 -5.13
CA LEU A 127 5.88 1.08 -4.88
C LEU A 127 7.24 1.75 -4.77
N HIS A 128 7.54 2.68 -5.66
CA HIS A 128 8.72 3.50 -5.50
C HIS A 128 8.41 4.92 -5.91
N GLY A 129 8.66 5.83 -4.95
CA GLY A 129 8.36 7.24 -5.08
C GLY A 129 6.97 7.50 -5.63
N ARG A 130 6.86 8.18 -6.77
CA ARG A 130 5.57 8.63 -7.31
C ARG A 130 4.75 7.54 -7.97
N TYR A 131 5.35 6.38 -8.29
CA TYR A 131 4.70 5.40 -9.16
C TYR A 131 4.45 4.05 -8.49
N PHE A 132 3.44 3.36 -9.00
CA PHE A 132 3.20 1.95 -8.70
C PHE A 132 2.97 1.15 -9.99
N CYS A 133 3.40 -0.10 -9.97
CA CYS A 133 3.12 -1.06 -11.04
C CYS A 133 1.94 -1.95 -10.70
N TRP A 134 1.11 -2.25 -11.70
CA TRP A 134 0.03 -3.21 -11.60
C TRP A 134 -0.01 -4.12 -12.83
N ASN A 135 -0.10 -5.43 -12.59
CA ASN A 135 0.00 -6.50 -13.61
C ASN A 135 -1.28 -7.36 -13.69
N GLY A 136 -2.45 -6.77 -13.44
CA GLY A 136 -3.72 -7.52 -13.37
C GLY A 136 -4.31 -7.94 -14.72
N PHE A 137 -3.76 -7.49 -15.84
CA PHE A 137 -4.12 -7.97 -17.19
C PHE A 137 -2.97 -8.79 -17.78
N LYS A 138 -3.30 -9.93 -18.41
CA LYS A 138 -2.30 -10.77 -19.10
C LYS A 138 -1.58 -9.95 -20.17
N GLY A 139 -0.25 -10.03 -20.21
CA GLY A 139 0.57 -9.31 -21.18
C GLY A 139 0.70 -7.80 -20.95
N ILE A 140 0.06 -7.21 -19.94
CA ILE A 140 0.08 -5.76 -19.73
C ILE A 140 0.47 -5.42 -18.28
N ILE A 141 1.48 -4.58 -18.14
CA ILE A 141 1.86 -3.97 -16.87
C ILE A 141 1.60 -2.48 -16.97
N SER A 142 0.65 -2.00 -16.17
CA SER A 142 0.32 -0.59 -16.08
C SER A 142 1.14 0.07 -14.99
N ILE A 143 1.80 1.18 -15.34
CA ILE A 143 2.49 2.08 -14.42
C ILE A 143 1.54 3.23 -14.15
N TRP A 144 1.28 3.48 -12.87
CA TRP A 144 0.34 4.47 -12.41
C TRP A 144 1.03 5.53 -11.56
N ASP A 145 0.64 6.77 -11.77
CA ASP A 145 1.03 7.92 -10.96
C ASP A 145 0.16 7.98 -9.70
N ILE A 146 0.79 7.88 -8.53
CA ILE A 146 0.13 7.87 -7.21
C ILE A 146 -0.43 9.26 -6.85
N GLU A 147 0.08 10.35 -7.42
CA GLU A 147 -0.47 11.68 -7.14
C GLU A 147 -1.75 11.93 -7.94
N THR A 148 -1.75 11.53 -9.21
CA THR A 148 -2.86 11.84 -10.13
C THR A 148 -3.87 10.72 -10.27
N GLY A 149 -3.52 9.50 -9.87
CA GLY A 149 -4.31 8.30 -10.08
C GLY A 149 -4.45 7.93 -11.56
N ARG A 150 -3.55 8.38 -12.43
CA ARG A 150 -3.60 8.13 -13.89
C ARG A 150 -2.52 7.13 -14.30
N ILE A 151 -2.80 6.41 -15.39
CA ILE A 151 -1.80 5.59 -16.05
C ILE A 151 -0.75 6.52 -16.65
N ALA A 152 0.50 6.35 -16.21
CA ALA A 152 1.68 7.02 -16.76
C ALA A 152 2.19 6.29 -18.01
N SER A 153 2.22 4.96 -17.95
CA SER A 153 2.72 4.11 -19.05
C SER A 153 2.13 2.71 -18.98
N ASN A 154 2.12 2.01 -20.11
CA ASN A 154 1.82 0.58 -20.20
C ASN A 154 2.99 -0.14 -20.86
N ILE A 155 3.44 -1.22 -20.24
CA ILE A 155 4.47 -2.09 -20.79
C ILE A 155 3.80 -3.38 -21.22
N TYR A 156 4.02 -3.72 -22.48
CA TYR A 156 3.50 -4.93 -23.11
C TYR A 156 4.57 -6.01 -23.08
N VAL A 157 4.24 -7.11 -22.42
CA VAL A 157 5.03 -8.34 -22.43
C VAL A 157 4.28 -9.41 -23.21
N GLU A 158 4.93 -10.51 -23.57
CA GLU A 158 4.32 -11.56 -24.40
C GLU A 158 2.92 -11.98 -23.91
N GLU A 159 1.92 -11.89 -24.79
CA GLU A 159 0.49 -12.05 -24.49
C GLU A 159 0.10 -13.44 -23.94
N ASP A 160 0.97 -14.45 -24.05
CA ASP A 160 0.66 -15.83 -23.64
C ASP A 160 0.81 -16.10 -22.14
N ARG A 161 1.35 -15.16 -21.33
CA ARG A 161 1.57 -15.38 -19.88
C ARG A 161 1.34 -14.13 -19.03
N ALA A 162 0.84 -14.35 -17.81
CA ALA A 162 0.79 -13.32 -16.78
C ALA A 162 2.21 -13.06 -16.24
N ALA A 163 2.65 -11.80 -16.23
CA ALA A 163 3.83 -11.39 -15.48
C ALA A 163 3.60 -11.73 -14.00
N THR A 164 4.57 -12.38 -13.36
CA THR A 164 4.39 -12.80 -11.96
C THR A 164 4.70 -11.64 -11.03
N TYR A 165 5.74 -10.86 -11.35
CA TYR A 165 6.23 -9.76 -10.51
C TYR A 165 6.80 -8.63 -11.36
N ALA A 166 6.63 -7.39 -10.90
CA ALA A 166 7.20 -6.20 -11.51
C ALA A 166 7.73 -5.27 -10.42
N VAL A 167 8.96 -4.77 -10.59
CA VAL A 167 9.59 -3.86 -9.64
C VAL A 167 10.13 -2.58 -10.30
N LEU A 168 9.74 -1.41 -9.80
CA LEU A 168 10.30 -0.12 -10.18
C LEU A 168 11.66 0.09 -9.52
N SER A 169 12.57 0.67 -10.29
CA SER A 169 13.86 1.14 -9.82
C SER A 169 13.73 2.33 -8.86
N PRO A 170 14.72 2.57 -7.98
CA PRO A 170 14.69 3.71 -7.06
C PRO A 170 14.67 5.10 -7.70
N TYR A 171 15.08 5.19 -8.97
CA TYR A 171 15.12 6.44 -9.73
C TYR A 171 13.94 6.58 -10.69
N GLU A 172 12.99 5.64 -10.65
CA GLU A 172 11.77 5.65 -11.47
C GLU A 172 12.04 5.66 -12.99
N ASP A 173 13.25 5.25 -13.42
CA ASP A 173 13.68 5.23 -14.83
C ASP A 173 13.67 3.83 -15.45
N LYS A 174 13.51 2.80 -14.61
CA LYS A 174 13.43 1.39 -15.02
C LYS A 174 12.37 0.61 -14.28
N VAL A 175 11.88 -0.43 -14.94
CA VAL A 175 11.13 -1.53 -14.31
C VAL A 175 11.77 -2.87 -14.66
N ALA A 176 11.91 -3.75 -13.67
CA ALA A 176 12.28 -5.14 -13.88
C ALA A 176 11.06 -6.04 -13.71
N ILE A 177 10.83 -6.90 -14.69
CA ILE A 177 9.62 -7.72 -14.80
C ILE A 177 10.02 -9.19 -14.89
N ALA A 178 9.50 -10.01 -13.98
CA ALA A 178 9.64 -11.45 -14.04
C ALA A 178 8.65 -12.03 -15.04
N VAL A 179 9.17 -12.52 -16.17
CA VAL A 179 8.40 -13.16 -17.24
C VAL A 179 9.03 -14.53 -17.52
N LYS A 180 8.26 -15.61 -17.32
CA LYS A 180 8.72 -17.00 -17.47
C LYS A 180 9.93 -17.29 -16.56
N ALA A 181 11.03 -17.80 -17.14
CA ALA A 181 12.30 -18.07 -16.47
C ALA A 181 13.31 -16.92 -16.67
N THR A 182 12.84 -15.73 -17.04
CA THR A 182 13.67 -14.58 -17.34
C THR A 182 13.24 -13.35 -16.54
N ILE A 183 14.16 -12.41 -16.40
CA ILE A 183 13.88 -11.06 -15.91
C ILE A 183 14.14 -10.12 -17.09
N GLN A 184 13.11 -9.38 -17.49
CA GLN A 184 13.21 -8.35 -18.51
C GLN A 184 13.28 -6.99 -17.82
N VAL A 185 14.15 -6.10 -18.29
CA VAL A 185 14.29 -4.74 -17.77
C VAL A 185 13.93 -3.76 -18.86
N PHE A 186 13.05 -2.82 -18.54
CA PHE A 186 12.54 -1.80 -19.46
C PHE A 186 12.84 -0.42 -18.89
N ASP A 187 13.10 0.54 -19.77
CA ASP A 187 13.08 1.96 -19.40
C ASP A 187 11.62 2.43 -19.28
N THR A 188 11.35 3.31 -18.31
CA THR A 188 9.99 3.79 -17.97
C THR A 188 9.73 5.22 -18.41
#